data_AF-A0A1V3ID13-F1
#
_entry.id   AF-A0A1V3ID13-F1
#
_cell.length_a   1.000
_cell.length_b   1.000
_cell.length_c   1.000
_cell.angle_alpha   90.00
_cell.angle_beta   90.00
_cell.angle_gamma   90.00
#
_symmetry.space_group_name_H-M   'P 1'
#
loop_
_entity.id
_entity.type
_entity.pdbx_description
1 polymer ?
#
loop_
_entity_poly.entity_id
_entity_poly.type
_entity_poly.pdbx_seq_one_letter_code
_entity_poly.pdbx_strand_id
1 'polypeptide(L)'
;MSEKDLKALRNESENLCESIEYGLFAVGKMMEHLGSLTDEREQNFSHNALDNATVRHLGGLIQANAYLLNVLRDSAGNAEFHLSNMKGGKGNE
;
A
#
# COMPACT_ATOMS: atom_id res chain seq x y z
N MET A 1 -7.96 26.50 -10.93
CA MET A 1 -6.98 25.86 -10.04
C MET A 1 -5.62 26.41 -10.37
N SER A 2 -4.91 26.97 -9.39
CA SER A 2 -3.55 27.47 -9.59
C SER A 2 -2.52 26.33 -9.53
N GLU A 3 -1.31 26.57 -10.03
CA GLU A 3 -0.20 25.63 -9.89
C GLU A 3 0.08 25.29 -8.41
N LYS A 4 -0.09 26.26 -7.52
CA LYS A 4 0.05 26.08 -6.07
C LYS A 4 -0.99 25.11 -5.51
N ASP A 5 -2.24 25.23 -5.96
CA ASP A 5 -3.34 24.34 -5.54
C ASP A 5 -3.08 22.91 -6.02
N LEU A 6 -2.59 22.75 -7.25
CA LEU A 6 -2.21 21.45 -7.82
C LEU A 6 -1.06 20.80 -7.05
N LYS A 7 -0.04 21.57 -6.66
CA LYS A 7 1.08 21.08 -5.84
C LYS A 7 0.63 20.67 -4.44
N ALA A 8 -0.25 21.45 -3.82
CA ALA A 8 -0.81 21.12 -2.51
C ALA A 8 -1.62 19.81 -2.57
N LEU A 9 -2.50 19.67 -3.56
CA LEU A 9 -3.29 18.46 -3.78
C LEU A 9 -2.41 17.23 -4.00
N ARG A 10 -1.36 17.36 -4.83
CA ARG A 10 -0.39 16.27 -5.05
C ARG A 10 0.29 15.87 -3.74
N ASN A 11 0.81 16.83 -2.97
CA ASN A 11 1.48 16.51 -1.70
C ASN A 11 0.54 15.84 -0.70
N GLU A 12 -0.72 16.29 -0.62
CA GLU A 12 -1.74 15.64 0.23
C GLU A 12 -2.03 14.21 -0.24
N SER A 13 -2.12 13.99 -1.56
CA SER A 13 -2.31 12.67 -2.14
C SER A 13 -1.14 11.73 -1.84
N GLU A 14 0.11 12.20 -1.91
CA GLU A 14 1.30 11.40 -1.57
C GLU A 14 1.31 10.98 -0.10
N ASN A 15 1.00 11.90 0.81
CA ASN A 15 0.91 11.62 2.25
C ASN A 15 -0.22 10.63 2.57
N LEU A 16 -1.35 10.73 1.85
CA LEU A 16 -2.45 9.79 1.98
C LEU A 16 -2.06 8.39 1.51
N CYS A 17 -1.40 8.28 0.35
CA CYS A 17 -0.89 7.01 -0.17
C CYS A 17 0.09 6.36 0.82
N GLU A 18 1.01 7.13 1.41
CA GLU A 18 1.93 6.66 2.44
C GLU A 18 1.18 6.11 3.67
N SER A 19 0.18 6.86 4.15
CA SER A 19 -0.61 6.45 5.31
C SER A 19 -1.40 5.15 5.04
N ILE A 20 -1.94 5.00 3.82
CA ILE A 20 -2.65 3.79 3.38
C ILE A 20 -1.70 2.60 3.34
N GLU A 21 -0.49 2.77 2.78
CA GLU A 21 0.53 1.73 2.72
C GLU A 21 0.87 1.20 4.11
N TYR A 22 1.21 2.10 5.04
CA TYR A 22 1.53 1.72 6.43
C TYR A 22 0.36 1.01 7.11
N GLY A 23 -0.86 1.55 6.94
CA GLY A 23 -2.07 0.97 7.51
C GLY A 23 -2.33 -0.45 7.00
N LEU A 24 -2.22 -0.67 5.68
CA LEU A 24 -2.39 -1.98 5.07
C LEU A 24 -1.33 -2.96 5.56
N PHE A 25 -0.06 -2.55 5.65
CA PHE A 25 1.00 -3.42 6.15
C PHE A 25 0.76 -3.85 7.61
N ALA A 26 0.31 -2.93 8.46
CA ALA A 26 -0.04 -3.22 9.85
C ALA A 26 -1.24 -4.18 9.94
N VAL A 27 -2.32 -3.92 9.20
CA VAL A 27 -3.52 -4.79 9.17
C VAL A 27 -3.17 -6.19 8.67
N GLY A 28 -2.38 -6.28 7.61
CA GLY A 28 -1.98 -7.56 7.05
C GLY A 28 -1.16 -8.39 8.03
N LYS A 29 -0.23 -7.77 8.78
CA LYS A 29 0.50 -8.45 9.86
C LYS A 29 -0.41 -8.89 11.00
N MET A 30 -1.38 -8.07 11.40
CA MET A 30 -2.35 -8.44 12.44
C MET A 30 -3.18 -9.65 12.03
N MET A 31 -3.64 -9.69 10.77
CA MET A 31 -4.39 -10.83 10.24
C MET A 31 -3.52 -12.09 10.15
N GLU A 32 -2.29 -11.97 9.67
CA GLU A 32 -1.34 -13.10 9.62
C GLU A 32 -1.08 -13.68 11.01
N HIS A 33 -0.88 -12.81 12.01
CA HIS A 33 -0.67 -13.20 13.39
C HIS A 33 -1.92 -13.85 13.99
N LEU A 34 -3.11 -13.29 13.74
CA LEU A 34 -4.38 -13.86 14.19
C LEU A 34 -4.61 -15.28 13.68
N GLY A 35 -4.31 -15.53 12.40
CA GLY A 35 -4.36 -16.88 11.80
C GLY A 35 -3.25 -17.83 12.27
N SER A 36 -2.31 -17.37 13.10
CA SER A 36 -1.21 -18.18 13.66
C SER A 36 -1.36 -18.44 15.16
N LEU A 37 -2.19 -17.67 15.87
CA LEU A 37 -2.40 -17.76 17.33
C LEU A 37 -3.35 -18.90 17.74
N THR A 38 -3.79 -19.69 16.79
CA THR A 38 -5.04 -20.43 16.88
C THR A 38 -4.79 -21.89 16.50
N ASP A 39 -4.78 -22.78 17.49
CA ASP A 39 -4.58 -24.22 17.27
C ASP A 39 -5.77 -24.78 16.46
N GLU A 40 -5.53 -25.20 15.22
CA GLU A 40 -6.54 -25.66 14.26
C GLU A 40 -7.40 -26.82 14.81
N ARG A 41 -6.93 -27.52 15.84
CA ARG A 41 -7.60 -28.69 16.44
C ARG A 41 -8.63 -28.35 17.51
N GLU A 42 -8.53 -27.16 18.12
CA GLU A 42 -9.28 -26.79 19.34
C GLU A 42 -10.39 -25.76 19.07
N GLN A 43 -10.63 -25.40 17.81
CA GLN A 43 -11.51 -24.28 17.50
C GLN A 43 -12.97 -24.68 17.32
N ASN A 44 -13.76 -24.26 18.30
CA ASN A 44 -15.22 -24.32 18.25
C ASN A 44 -15.80 -22.98 17.73
N PHE A 45 -15.26 -22.49 16.61
CA PHE A 45 -15.76 -21.25 16.02
C PHE A 45 -17.13 -21.44 15.38
N SER A 46 -17.85 -20.33 15.23
CA SER A 46 -19.05 -20.29 14.40
C SER A 46 -18.75 -20.84 13.01
N HIS A 47 -19.69 -21.58 12.43
CA HIS A 47 -19.65 -22.08 11.05
C HIS A 47 -19.55 -20.95 10.01
N ASN A 48 -19.76 -19.70 10.42
CA ASN A 48 -19.60 -18.51 9.58
C ASN A 48 -18.22 -17.85 9.71
N ALA A 49 -17.33 -18.35 10.58
CA ALA A 49 -15.98 -17.82 10.74
C ALA A 49 -15.05 -18.37 9.65
N LEU A 50 -14.10 -17.55 9.20
CA LEU A 50 -13.02 -18.01 8.32
C LEU A 50 -12.04 -18.87 9.11
N ASP A 51 -11.53 -19.93 8.49
CA ASP A 51 -10.47 -20.74 9.09
C ASP A 51 -9.14 -19.96 9.19
N ASN A 52 -8.26 -20.42 10.08
CA ASN A 52 -7.02 -19.71 10.39
C ASN A 52 -6.07 -19.64 9.20
N ALA A 53 -6.03 -20.67 8.36
CA ALA A 53 -5.23 -20.68 7.15
C ALA A 53 -5.69 -19.57 6.19
N THR A 54 -6.99 -19.40 6.03
CA THR A 54 -7.61 -18.35 5.22
C THR A 54 -7.32 -16.97 5.81
N VAL A 55 -7.46 -16.79 7.13
CA VAL A 55 -7.12 -15.53 7.81
C VAL A 55 -5.64 -15.18 7.63
N ARG A 56 -4.75 -16.18 7.73
CA ARG A 56 -3.31 -16.00 7.51
C ARG A 56 -2.99 -15.59 6.07
N HIS A 57 -3.58 -16.28 5.10
CA HIS A 57 -3.39 -15.96 3.68
C HIS A 57 -3.93 -14.57 3.33
N LEU A 58 -5.07 -14.17 3.88
CA LEU A 58 -5.60 -12.81 3.73
C LEU A 58 -4.61 -11.77 4.27
N GLY A 59 -4.00 -12.03 5.44
CA GLY A 59 -2.94 -11.18 5.98
C GLY A 59 -1.75 -11.03 5.04
N GLY A 60 -1.27 -12.13 4.46
CA GLY A 60 -0.20 -12.11 3.45
C GLY A 60 -0.57 -11.33 2.18
N LEU A 61 -1.79 -11.50 1.67
CA LEU A 61 -2.29 -10.79 0.49
C LEU A 61 -2.40 -9.27 0.73
N ILE A 62 -2.87 -8.86 1.91
CA ILE A 62 -2.95 -7.44 2.27
C ILE A 62 -1.54 -6.81 2.32
N GLN A 63 -0.55 -7.52 2.90
CA GLN A 63 0.84 -7.06 2.91
C GLN A 63 1.43 -6.96 1.50
N ALA A 64 1.17 -7.93 0.63
CA ALA A 64 1.62 -7.89 -0.77
C ALA A 64 1.03 -6.70 -1.54
N ASN A 65 -0.25 -6.38 -1.31
CA ASN A 65 -0.89 -5.22 -1.90
C ASN A 65 -0.28 -3.90 -1.40
N ALA A 66 0.03 -3.80 -0.10
CA ALA A 66 0.74 -2.63 0.45
C ALA A 66 2.10 -2.43 -0.25
N TYR A 67 2.87 -3.52 -0.41
CA TYR A 67 4.15 -3.47 -1.11
C TYR A 67 4.00 -3.04 -2.58
N LEU A 68 3.01 -3.59 -3.29
CA LEU A 68 2.73 -3.20 -4.68
C LEU A 68 2.39 -1.72 -4.81
N LEU A 69 1.57 -1.18 -3.89
CA LEU A 69 1.23 0.24 -3.87
C LEU A 69 2.48 1.11 -3.67
N ASN A 70 3.39 0.72 -2.78
CA ASN A 70 4.65 1.42 -2.61
C ASN A 70 5.47 1.46 -3.90
N VAL A 71 5.64 0.30 -4.56
CA VAL A 71 6.41 0.20 -5.81
C VAL A 71 5.80 1.07 -6.92
N LEU A 72 4.46 1.11 -7.01
CA LEU A 72 3.78 1.97 -7.97
C LEU A 72 4.00 3.46 -7.69
N ARG A 73 3.99 3.87 -6.41
CA ARG A 73 4.30 5.24 -5.99
C ARG A 73 5.73 5.62 -6.36
N ASP A 74 6.70 4.78 -6.00
CA ASP A 74 8.12 5.01 -6.29
C ASP A 74 8.37 5.10 -7.80
N SER A 75 7.72 4.24 -8.59
CA SER A 75 7.81 4.27 -10.05
C SER A 75 7.19 5.55 -10.64
N ALA A 76 6.08 6.04 -10.09
CA ALA A 76 5.46 7.28 -10.53
C ALA A 76 6.35 8.50 -10.23
N GLY A 77 6.95 8.56 -9.04
CA GLY A 77 7.89 9.61 -8.67
C GLY A 77 9.14 9.63 -9.57
N ASN A 78 9.70 8.45 -9.88
CA ASN A 78 10.82 8.33 -10.82
C ASN A 78 10.45 8.79 -12.23
N ALA A 79 9.26 8.43 -12.72
CA ALA A 79 8.78 8.88 -14.02
C ALA A 79 8.64 10.42 -14.08
N GLU A 80 8.14 11.06 -13.01
CA GLU A 80 8.04 12.52 -12.92
C GLU A 80 9.43 13.18 -12.93
N PHE A 81 10.41 12.63 -12.22
CA PHE A 81 11.79 13.10 -12.25
C PHE A 81 12.40 13.03 -13.65
N HIS A 82 12.22 11.91 -14.37
CA HIS A 82 12.73 11.79 -15.74
C HIS A 82 12.01 12.73 -16.72
N LEU A 83 10.69 12.90 -16.60
CA LEU A 83 9.91 13.82 -17.45
C LEU A 83 10.28 15.30 -17.22
N SER A 84 10.53 15.69 -15.97
CA SER A 84 10.94 17.06 -15.63
C SER A 84 12.35 17.37 -16.18
N ASN A 85 13.28 16.43 -16.10
CA ASN A 85 14.60 16.56 -16.71
C ASN A 85 14.57 16.63 -18.25
N MET A 86 13.67 15.90 -18.91
CA MET A 86 13.49 16.00 -20.36
C MET A 86 12.91 17.34 -20.83
N LYS A 87 12.07 18.00 -20.02
CA LYS A 87 11.54 19.33 -20.34
C LYS A 87 12.57 20.45 -20.15
N GLY A 88 13.51 20.29 -19.21
CA GLY A 88 14.63 21.22 -19.01
C GLY A 88 15.70 21.19 -20.12
N GLY A 89 15.78 20.09 -20.87
CA GLY A 89 16.78 19.92 -21.94
C GLY A 89 16.45 20.57 -23.29
N LYS A 90 15.24 21.08 -23.51
CA LYS A 90 14.82 21.67 -24.80
C LYS A 90 15.04 23.19 -24.92
N GLY A 91 15.80 23.79 -24.01
CA GLY A 91 15.98 25.26 -23.94
C GLY A 91 17.29 25.82 -24.50
N ASN A 92 18.27 24.99 -24.88
CA ASN A 92 19.60 25.44 -25.32
C ASN A 92 20.04 24.74 -26.60
N GLU A 93 19.35 24.99 -27.71
CA GLU A 93 19.89 24.87 -29.07
C GLU A 93 19.46 26.07 -29.91
#